data_AF-X1LBC4-F1
#
_entry.id   AF-X1LBC4-F1
#
_cell.length_a   1.000
_cell.length_b   1.000
_cell.length_c   1.000
_cell.angle_alpha   90.00
_cell.angle_beta   90.00
_cell.angle_gamma   90.00
#
_symmetry.space_group_name_H-M   'P 1'
#
loop_
_entity.id
_entity.type
_entity.pdbx_description
1 polymer ?
#
loop_
_entity_poly.entity_id
_entity_poly.type
_entity_poly.pdbx_seq_one_letter_code
_entity_poly.pdbx_strand_id
1 'polypeptide(L)'
;MDLVRKKYLKIEEISKGRKKDYKFILIEEGDTSNLKEHESYLIHWLFYSIGNGASVTLKEIKDYAKASRTQSSFRHNYNKWVKKVGEEFKKYNYFGQSKEGLKTAGKVVLMEFAGIFLLFALGALLKVQLFILIPLLFAVGFTGFGVIIYGALIRKKTQTGINEYTKWRAFKRFLLHFSNMKDYEIPSIIVWEHYLVYAISLGVADKVIS
;
A
#
# COMPACT_ATOMS: atom_id res chain seq x y z
N MET A 1 1.97 4.72 -15.96
CA MET A 1 1.85 6.20 -15.83
C MET A 1 3.14 6.82 -15.32
N ASP A 2 3.68 6.48 -14.15
CA ASP A 2 4.95 7.08 -13.71
C ASP A 2 6.13 6.80 -14.67
N LEU A 3 6.23 5.59 -15.20
CA LEU A 3 7.22 5.25 -16.25
C LEU A 3 7.05 6.05 -17.55
N VAL A 4 5.83 6.53 -17.85
CA VAL A 4 5.56 7.39 -19.00
C VAL A 4 6.01 8.81 -18.70
N ARG A 5 5.68 9.31 -17.49
CA ARG A 5 6.16 10.61 -16.98
C ARG A 5 7.69 10.69 -16.97
N LYS A 6 8.35 9.60 -16.57
CA LYS A 6 9.83 9.47 -16.57
C LYS A 6 10.42 9.21 -17.96
N LYS A 7 9.61 9.19 -19.02
CA LYS A 7 10.04 8.97 -20.42
C LYS A 7 10.72 7.61 -20.68
N TYR A 8 10.40 6.59 -19.89
CA TYR A 8 10.80 5.21 -20.20
C TYR A 8 9.83 4.54 -21.18
N LEU A 9 8.57 4.96 -21.15
CA LEU A 9 7.50 4.39 -21.96
C LEU A 9 6.75 5.49 -22.73
N LYS A 10 6.36 5.17 -23.97
CA LYS A 10 5.37 5.93 -24.74
C LYS A 10 4.05 5.18 -24.76
N ILE A 11 2.94 5.89 -24.68
CA ILE A 11 1.59 5.34 -24.89
C ILE A 11 1.06 5.86 -26.21
N GLU A 12 0.54 4.96 -27.04
CA GLU A 12 -0.17 5.29 -28.27
C GLU A 12 -1.59 4.71 -28.20
N GLU A 13 -2.59 5.52 -28.56
CA GLU A 13 -3.95 5.00 -28.76
C GLU A 13 -4.01 4.30 -30.11
N ILE A 14 -4.41 3.02 -30.09
CA ILE A 14 -4.61 2.22 -31.29
C ILE A 14 -6.10 1.94 -31.45
N SER A 15 -6.66 2.36 -32.59
CA SER A 15 -8.05 2.04 -32.94
C SER A 15 -8.11 0.67 -33.58
N LYS A 16 -8.85 -0.27 -32.95
CA LYS A 16 -9.17 -1.57 -33.56
C LYS A 16 -10.67 -1.61 -33.84
N GLY A 17 -11.08 -0.86 -34.87
CA GLY A 17 -12.49 -0.70 -35.25
C GLY A 17 -13.24 0.24 -34.30
N ARG A 18 -14.36 -0.21 -33.70
CA ARG A 18 -15.16 0.60 -32.75
C ARG A 18 -14.60 0.63 -31.32
N LYS A 19 -13.54 -0.12 -31.01
CA LYS A 19 -12.96 -0.20 -29.66
C LYS A 19 -11.56 0.42 -29.64
N LYS A 20 -11.35 1.31 -28.66
CA LYS A 20 -10.06 1.90 -28.33
C LYS A 20 -9.21 0.86 -27.58
N ASP A 21 -7.96 0.72 -27.98
CA ASP A 21 -6.94 -0.02 -27.26
C ASP A 21 -5.69 0.86 -27.10
N TYR A 22 -4.78 0.47 -26.22
CA TYR A 22 -3.60 1.27 -25.90
C TYR A 22 -2.34 0.42 -26.07
N LYS A 23 -1.37 0.94 -26.81
CA LYS A 23 -0.07 0.34 -27.03
C LYS A 23 0.97 1.05 -26.18
N PHE A 24 1.70 0.29 -25.37
CA PHE A 24 2.85 0.76 -24.61
C PHE A 24 4.11 0.40 -25.40
N ILE A 25 5.02 1.35 -25.55
CA ILE A 25 6.26 1.21 -26.33
C ILE A 25 7.44 1.59 -25.43
N LEU A 26 8.47 0.75 -25.41
CA LEU A 26 9.73 1.05 -24.72
C LEU A 26 10.53 2.07 -25.51
N ILE A 27 11.10 3.05 -24.80
CA ILE A 27 12.01 4.04 -25.38
C ILE A 27 13.43 3.53 -25.17
N GLU A 28 14.08 3.07 -26.24
CA GLU A 28 15.41 2.41 -26.19
C GLU A 28 16.54 3.37 -25.77
N GLU A 29 16.38 4.68 -25.97
CA GLU A 29 17.37 5.71 -25.58
C GLU A 29 17.24 6.20 -24.12
N GLY A 30 16.32 5.62 -23.33
CA GLY A 30 16.14 6.02 -21.94
C GLY A 30 17.28 5.52 -21.05
N ASP A 31 17.92 6.42 -20.30
CA ASP A 31 18.89 6.05 -19.27
C ASP A 31 18.26 5.13 -18.20
N THR A 32 18.49 3.83 -18.33
CA THR A 32 17.95 2.79 -17.44
C THR A 32 18.67 2.72 -16.10
N SER A 33 19.74 3.49 -15.89
CA SER A 33 20.55 3.45 -14.66
C SER A 33 19.77 3.83 -13.40
N ASN A 34 18.72 4.66 -13.55
CA ASN A 34 17.92 5.17 -12.44
C ASN A 34 16.63 4.38 -12.17
N LEU A 35 16.38 3.27 -12.88
CA LEU A 35 15.19 2.46 -12.65
C LEU A 35 15.27 1.75 -11.30
N LYS A 36 14.22 1.90 -10.51
CA LYS A 36 14.09 1.11 -9.28
C LYS A 36 13.84 -0.36 -9.61
N GLU A 37 14.18 -1.24 -8.69
CA GLU A 37 14.08 -2.69 -8.91
C GLU A 37 12.66 -3.15 -9.29
N HIS A 38 11.62 -2.56 -8.69
CA HIS A 38 10.23 -2.87 -9.03
C HIS A 38 9.82 -2.32 -10.40
N GLU A 39 10.43 -1.23 -10.85
CA GLU A 39 10.19 -0.62 -12.15
C GLU A 39 10.83 -1.45 -13.26
N SER A 40 12.11 -1.80 -13.09
CA SER A 40 12.83 -2.70 -13.99
C SER A 40 12.13 -4.07 -14.11
N TYR A 41 11.71 -4.64 -12.98
CA TYR A 41 10.95 -5.89 -12.99
C TYR A 41 9.61 -5.79 -13.73
N LEU A 42 8.88 -4.67 -13.56
CA LEU A 42 7.62 -4.45 -14.26
C LEU A 42 7.84 -4.33 -15.77
N ILE A 43 8.87 -3.60 -16.20
CA ILE A 43 9.25 -3.49 -17.63
C ILE A 43 9.59 -4.87 -18.18
N HIS A 44 10.47 -5.61 -17.50
CA HIS A 44 10.87 -6.95 -17.95
C HIS A 44 9.65 -7.88 -18.09
N TRP A 45 8.79 -7.89 -17.08
CA TRP A 45 7.59 -8.73 -17.08
C TRP A 45 6.62 -8.36 -18.21
N LEU A 46 6.26 -7.07 -18.34
CA LEU A 46 5.26 -6.66 -19.32
C LEU A 46 5.77 -6.76 -20.76
N PHE A 47 7.01 -6.38 -21.03
CA PHE A 47 7.51 -6.30 -22.40
C PHE A 47 8.14 -7.59 -22.89
N TYR A 48 8.86 -8.33 -22.05
CA TYR A 48 9.59 -9.52 -22.47
C TYR A 48 8.87 -10.82 -22.13
N SER A 49 7.95 -10.83 -21.15
CA SER A 49 7.16 -12.03 -20.83
C SER A 49 5.75 -12.04 -21.43
N ILE A 50 5.19 -10.86 -21.74
CA ILE A 50 3.84 -10.72 -22.33
C ILE A 50 3.93 -10.13 -23.74
N GLY A 51 4.66 -9.03 -23.90
CA GLY A 51 4.88 -8.36 -25.18
C GLY A 51 5.97 -8.99 -26.05
N ASN A 52 6.45 -8.21 -27.01
CA ASN A 52 7.45 -8.63 -28.00
C ASN A 52 8.86 -8.06 -27.76
N GLY A 53 9.14 -7.57 -26.56
CA GLY A 53 10.42 -6.93 -26.19
C GLY A 53 10.50 -5.43 -26.51
N ALA A 54 9.73 -4.93 -27.49
CA ALA A 54 9.71 -3.51 -27.84
C ALA A 54 8.39 -2.82 -27.44
N SER A 55 7.27 -3.55 -27.51
CA SER A 55 5.94 -3.03 -27.21
C SER A 55 5.01 -4.09 -26.64
N VAL A 56 3.96 -3.64 -25.96
CA VAL A 56 2.88 -4.48 -25.44
C VAL A 56 1.59 -3.69 -25.47
N THR A 57 0.46 -4.32 -25.80
CA THR A 57 -0.86 -3.70 -25.79
C THR A 57 -1.61 -3.99 -24.49
N LEU A 58 -2.52 -3.10 -24.12
CA LEU A 58 -3.42 -3.32 -22.98
C LEU A 58 -4.28 -4.57 -23.18
N LYS A 59 -4.69 -4.85 -24.41
CA LYS A 59 -5.38 -6.10 -24.75
C LYS A 59 -4.52 -7.33 -24.48
N GLU A 60 -3.26 -7.38 -24.92
CA GLU A 60 -2.37 -8.52 -24.65
C GLU A 60 -2.19 -8.76 -23.15
N ILE A 61 -2.03 -7.71 -22.35
CA ILE A 61 -1.94 -7.83 -20.89
C ILE A 61 -3.23 -8.44 -20.31
N LYS A 62 -4.40 -7.98 -20.76
CA LYS A 62 -5.71 -8.50 -20.32
C LYS A 62 -5.90 -9.95 -20.72
N ASP A 63 -5.55 -10.31 -21.95
CA ASP A 63 -5.71 -11.66 -22.48
C ASP A 63 -4.75 -12.63 -21.75
N TYR A 64 -3.50 -12.20 -21.49
CA TYR A 64 -2.55 -12.96 -20.68
C TYR A 64 -3.02 -13.16 -19.24
N ALA A 65 -3.65 -12.15 -18.63
CA ALA A 65 -4.17 -12.27 -17.27
C ALA A 65 -5.37 -13.23 -17.16
N LYS A 66 -6.18 -13.34 -18.23
CA LYS A 66 -7.42 -14.15 -18.26
C LYS A 66 -7.23 -15.57 -18.75
N ALA A 67 -6.24 -15.83 -19.61
CA ALA A 67 -6.05 -17.15 -20.18
C ALA A 67 -5.60 -18.15 -19.10
N SER A 68 -6.28 -19.30 -19.01
CA SER A 68 -6.05 -20.30 -17.97
C SER A 68 -4.60 -20.79 -17.90
N ARG A 69 -3.94 -20.87 -19.07
CA ARG A 69 -2.51 -21.23 -19.21
C ARG A 69 -1.57 -20.24 -18.52
N THR A 70 -1.87 -18.96 -18.53
CA THR A 70 -0.96 -17.88 -18.11
C THR A 70 -1.40 -17.19 -16.82
N GLN A 71 -2.63 -17.44 -16.34
CA GLN A 71 -3.18 -16.83 -15.12
C GLN A 71 -2.32 -17.10 -13.88
N SER A 72 -1.79 -18.32 -13.72
CA SER A 72 -0.91 -18.68 -12.60
C SER A 72 0.40 -17.89 -12.63
N SER A 73 1.05 -17.80 -13.81
CA SER A 73 2.23 -16.98 -14.06
C SER A 73 1.94 -15.49 -13.81
N PHE A 74 0.80 -14.98 -14.29
CA PHE A 74 0.40 -13.60 -14.07
C PHE A 74 0.28 -13.28 -12.58
N ARG A 75 -0.41 -14.14 -11.80
CA ARG A 75 -0.54 -13.98 -10.35
C ARG A 75 0.81 -14.05 -9.64
N HIS A 76 1.68 -14.97 -10.05
CA HIS A 76 3.02 -15.09 -9.48
C HIS A 76 3.85 -13.82 -9.71
N ASN A 77 3.91 -13.35 -10.96
CA ASN A 77 4.68 -12.16 -11.31
C ASN A 77 4.08 -10.89 -10.68
N TYR A 78 2.75 -10.77 -10.61
CA TYR A 78 2.08 -9.70 -9.89
C TYR A 78 2.49 -9.66 -8.41
N ASN A 79 2.42 -10.79 -7.71
CA ASN A 79 2.80 -10.88 -6.30
C ASN A 79 4.29 -10.55 -6.11
N LYS A 80 5.16 -10.98 -7.02
CA LYS A 80 6.59 -10.68 -7.00
C LYS A 80 6.85 -9.19 -7.20
N TRP A 81 6.14 -8.54 -8.14
CA TRP A 81 6.19 -7.10 -8.33
C TRP A 81 5.73 -6.34 -7.07
N VAL A 82 4.57 -6.71 -6.49
CA VAL A 82 4.05 -6.12 -5.25
C VAL A 82 5.06 -6.24 -4.11
N LYS A 83 5.73 -7.40 -3.98
CA LYS A 83 6.79 -7.61 -2.99
C LYS A 83 7.95 -6.61 -3.18
N LYS A 84 8.42 -6.41 -4.41
CA LYS A 84 9.50 -5.46 -4.73
C LYS A 84 9.10 -4.01 -4.45
N VAL A 85 7.85 -3.63 -4.76
CA VAL A 85 7.30 -2.32 -4.38
C VAL A 85 7.33 -2.16 -2.85
N GLY A 86 6.93 -3.20 -2.12
CA GLY A 86 6.97 -3.22 -0.66
C GLY A 86 8.39 -3.15 -0.08
N GLU A 87 9.39 -3.75 -0.73
CA GLU A 87 10.79 -3.68 -0.35
C GLU A 87 11.37 -2.28 -0.55
N GLU A 88 11.07 -1.64 -1.68
CA GLU A 88 11.40 -0.24 -1.91
C GLU A 88 10.72 0.68 -0.88
N PHE A 89 9.44 0.43 -0.59
CA PHE A 89 8.69 1.20 0.40
C PHE A 89 9.29 1.10 1.81
N LYS A 90 9.83 -0.06 2.20
CA LYS A 90 10.47 -0.25 3.51
C LYS A 90 11.70 0.64 3.71
N LYS A 91 12.41 1.03 2.64
CA LYS A 91 13.60 1.91 2.71
C LYS A 91 13.28 3.27 3.33
N TYR A 92 12.03 3.73 3.22
CA TYR A 92 11.59 5.01 3.75
C TYR A 92 11.31 5.03 5.26
N ASN A 93 11.30 3.86 5.93
CA ASN A 93 11.10 3.74 7.38
C ASN A 93 9.85 4.48 7.92
N TYR A 94 8.77 4.57 7.14
CA TYR A 94 7.52 5.23 7.57
C TYR A 94 6.77 4.49 8.67
N PHE A 95 7.00 3.19 8.79
CA PHE A 95 6.48 2.37 9.88
C PHE A 95 7.65 1.91 10.74
N GLY A 96 7.45 1.92 12.06
CA GLY A 96 8.43 1.41 13.00
C GLY A 96 8.76 -0.05 12.70
N GLN A 97 10.05 -0.38 12.66
CA GLN A 97 10.52 -1.75 12.48
C GLN A 97 10.36 -2.57 13.76
N SER A 98 10.31 -1.90 14.92
CA SER A 98 10.07 -2.51 16.21
C SER A 98 8.59 -2.89 16.36
N LYS A 99 8.33 -4.11 16.87
CA LYS A 99 7.00 -4.47 17.39
C LYS A 99 6.76 -3.79 18.75
N GLU A 100 6.97 -2.48 18.83
CA GLU A 100 6.71 -1.70 20.04
C GLU A 100 5.29 -1.89 20.53
N GLY A 101 4.32 -1.98 19.61
CA GLY A 101 2.93 -2.33 19.95
C GLY A 101 2.82 -3.67 20.68
N LEU A 102 3.51 -4.70 20.22
CA LEU A 102 3.53 -6.02 20.86
C LEU A 102 4.28 -6.00 22.21
N LYS A 103 5.39 -5.25 22.31
CA LYS A 103 6.12 -5.09 23.58
C LYS A 103 5.25 -4.39 24.62
N THR A 104 4.56 -3.33 24.23
CA THR A 104 3.61 -2.61 25.10
C THR A 104 2.43 -3.49 25.46
N ALA A 105 1.84 -4.21 24.49
CA ALA A 105 0.77 -5.17 24.75
C ALA A 105 1.19 -6.25 25.75
N GLY A 106 2.39 -6.82 25.61
CA GLY A 106 2.93 -7.79 26.56
C GLY A 106 3.09 -7.23 27.97
N LYS A 107 3.55 -5.98 28.11
CA LYS A 107 3.61 -5.30 29.42
C LYS A 107 2.22 -5.10 30.05
N VAL A 108 1.23 -4.69 29.26
CA VAL A 108 -0.15 -4.50 29.72
C VAL A 108 -0.72 -5.83 30.21
N VAL A 109 -0.60 -6.89 29.41
CA VAL A 109 -1.07 -8.23 29.79
C VAL A 109 -0.38 -8.74 31.06
N LEU A 110 0.93 -8.54 31.19
CA LEU A 110 1.65 -8.92 32.41
C LEU A 110 1.14 -8.17 33.65
N MET A 111 0.83 -6.87 33.52
CA MET A 111 0.23 -6.08 34.60
C MET A 111 -1.18 -6.56 34.95
N GLU A 112 -2.00 -6.93 33.96
CA GLU A 112 -3.33 -7.50 34.20
C GLU A 112 -3.24 -8.82 34.98
N PHE A 113 -2.34 -9.73 34.58
CA PHE A 113 -2.11 -10.99 35.29
C PHE A 113 -1.56 -10.77 36.70
N ALA A 114 -0.64 -9.81 36.90
CA ALA A 114 -0.16 -9.45 38.23
C ALA A 114 -1.28 -8.91 39.13
N GLY A 115 -2.18 -8.08 38.57
CA GLY A 115 -3.37 -7.59 39.27
C GLY A 115 -4.30 -8.72 39.70
N ILE A 116 -4.59 -9.68 38.81
CA ILE A 116 -5.38 -10.86 39.17
C ILE A 116 -4.69 -11.67 40.28
N PHE A 117 -3.38 -11.90 40.16
CA PHE A 117 -2.64 -12.67 41.15
C PHE A 117 -2.76 -12.04 42.56
N LEU A 118 -2.66 -10.71 42.64
CA LEU A 118 -2.88 -9.97 43.90
C LEU A 118 -4.31 -10.12 44.42
N LEU A 119 -5.32 -10.07 43.54
CA LEU A 119 -6.72 -10.28 43.92
C LEU A 119 -6.98 -11.71 44.41
N PHE A 120 -6.33 -12.72 43.81
CA PHE A 120 -6.38 -14.10 44.29
C PHE A 120 -5.72 -14.25 45.66
N ALA A 121 -4.54 -13.65 45.86
CA ALA A 121 -3.85 -13.66 47.16
C ALA A 121 -4.70 -12.99 48.25
N LEU A 122 -5.34 -11.86 47.94
CA LEU A 122 -6.24 -11.17 48.84
C LEU A 122 -7.52 -11.99 49.11
N GLY A 123 -8.10 -12.60 48.08
CA GLY A 123 -9.26 -13.48 48.22
C GLY A 123 -8.97 -14.69 49.12
N ALA A 124 -7.77 -15.28 49.02
CA ALA A 124 -7.33 -16.36 49.89
C ALA A 124 -7.17 -15.90 51.35
N LEU A 125 -6.58 -14.72 51.59
CA LEU A 125 -6.45 -14.13 52.93
C LEU A 125 -7.82 -13.86 53.57
N LEU A 126 -8.77 -13.35 52.79
CA LEU A 126 -10.12 -13.03 53.24
C LEU A 126 -11.09 -14.23 53.22
N LYS A 127 -10.60 -15.43 52.87
CA LYS A 127 -11.40 -16.67 52.73
C LYS A 127 -12.60 -16.52 51.79
N VAL A 128 -12.47 -15.71 50.74
CA VAL A 128 -13.47 -15.56 49.69
C VAL A 128 -13.52 -16.85 48.86
N GLN A 129 -14.73 -17.29 48.51
CA GLN A 129 -14.89 -18.51 47.71
C GLN A 129 -14.38 -18.29 46.28
N LEU A 130 -13.42 -19.12 45.86
CA LEU A 130 -12.65 -18.98 44.62
C LEU A 130 -13.50 -18.89 43.35
N PHE A 131 -14.71 -19.48 43.35
CA PHE A 131 -15.60 -19.45 42.18
C PHE A 131 -16.04 -18.03 41.79
N ILE A 132 -16.02 -17.08 42.74
CA ILE A 132 -16.34 -15.66 42.50
C ILE A 132 -15.30 -14.99 41.59
N LEU A 133 -14.05 -15.49 41.57
CA LEU A 133 -12.96 -14.93 40.77
C LEU A 133 -12.82 -15.57 39.38
N ILE A 134 -13.56 -16.67 39.11
CA ILE A 134 -13.50 -17.37 37.81
C ILE A 134 -13.95 -16.47 36.64
N PRO A 135 -15.06 -15.71 36.72
CA PRO A 135 -15.46 -14.80 35.63
C PRO A 135 -14.40 -13.74 35.31
N LEU A 136 -13.66 -13.28 36.33
CA LEU A 136 -12.59 -12.29 36.17
C LEU A 136 -11.40 -12.86 35.39
N LEU A 137 -11.05 -14.14 35.62
CA LEU A 137 -10.01 -14.84 34.84
C LEU A 137 -10.39 -14.92 33.36
N PHE A 138 -11.64 -15.27 33.05
CA PHE A 138 -12.11 -15.31 31.66
C PHE A 138 -12.12 -13.93 31.01
N ALA A 139 -12.55 -12.89 31.74
CA ALA A 139 -12.54 -11.53 31.26
C ALA A 139 -11.13 -11.07 30.88
N VAL A 140 -10.14 -11.27 31.76
CA VAL A 140 -8.76 -10.87 31.48
C VAL A 140 -8.11 -11.74 30.41
N GLY A 141 -8.41 -13.04 30.36
CA GLY A 141 -7.95 -13.90 29.27
C GLY A 141 -8.42 -13.39 27.91
N PHE A 142 -9.67 -12.94 27.82
CA PHE A 142 -10.25 -12.41 26.60
C PHE A 142 -9.68 -11.02 26.24
N THR A 143 -9.58 -10.09 27.19
CA THR A 143 -9.01 -8.76 26.94
C THR A 143 -7.53 -8.85 26.60
N GLY A 144 -6.77 -9.65 27.32
CA GLY A 144 -5.34 -9.84 27.09
C GLY A 144 -5.06 -10.42 25.70
N PHE A 145 -5.86 -11.39 25.25
CA PHE A 145 -5.77 -11.90 23.89
C PHE A 145 -6.05 -10.83 22.83
N GLY A 146 -7.09 -10.01 23.03
CA GLY A 146 -7.40 -8.87 22.16
C GLY A 146 -6.28 -7.84 22.08
N VAL A 147 -5.68 -7.48 23.22
CA VAL A 147 -4.57 -6.51 23.31
C VAL A 147 -3.31 -7.02 22.60
N ILE A 148 -3.00 -8.31 22.72
CA ILE A 148 -1.87 -8.95 22.01
C ILE A 148 -2.09 -8.94 20.50
N ILE A 149 -3.29 -9.30 20.03
CA ILE A 149 -3.63 -9.24 18.60
C ILE A 149 -3.52 -7.80 18.08
N TYR A 150 -4.07 -6.84 18.82
CA TYR A 150 -4.02 -5.43 18.46
C TYR A 150 -2.56 -4.93 18.36
N GLY A 151 -1.73 -5.25 19.35
CA GLY A 151 -0.31 -4.88 19.37
C GLY A 151 0.53 -5.60 18.29
N ALA A 152 0.13 -6.80 17.86
CA ALA A 152 0.79 -7.54 16.80
C ALA A 152 0.43 -7.01 15.40
N LEU A 153 -0.82 -6.58 15.19
CA LEU A 153 -1.32 -6.12 13.91
C LEU A 153 -0.96 -4.66 13.63
N ILE A 154 -0.94 -3.81 14.66
CA ILE A 154 -0.75 -2.38 14.46
C ILE A 154 0.73 -2.03 14.53
N ARG A 155 1.25 -1.58 13.39
CA ARG A 155 2.57 -0.96 13.31
C ARG A 155 2.44 0.53 13.56
N LYS A 156 3.14 1.02 14.58
CA LYS A 156 3.25 2.46 14.86
C LYS A 156 3.92 3.16 13.68
N LYS A 157 3.36 4.27 13.21
CA LYS A 157 4.00 5.12 12.22
C LYS A 157 5.17 5.86 12.89
N THR A 158 6.30 5.98 12.21
CA THR A 158 7.40 6.84 12.67
C THR A 158 7.00 8.31 12.52
N GLN A 159 7.75 9.24 13.13
CA GLN A 159 7.51 10.67 12.92
C GLN A 159 7.57 11.03 11.43
N THR A 160 8.56 10.52 10.72
CA THR A 160 8.67 10.67 9.26
C THR A 160 7.45 10.11 8.54
N GLY A 161 6.97 8.93 8.92
CA GLY A 161 5.75 8.35 8.34
C GLY A 161 4.49 9.16 8.62
N ILE A 162 4.36 9.77 9.81
CA ILE A 162 3.25 10.67 10.14
C ILE A 162 3.32 11.93 9.29
N ASN A 163 4.51 12.52 9.15
CA ASN A 163 4.73 13.72 8.35
C ASN A 163 4.38 13.46 6.88
N GLU A 164 4.91 12.39 6.29
CA GLU A 164 4.63 12.04 4.90
C GLU A 164 3.16 11.68 4.67
N TYR A 165 2.55 10.90 5.58
CA TYR A 165 1.12 10.63 5.52
C TYR A 165 0.29 11.93 5.52
N THR A 166 0.65 12.89 6.38
CA THR A 166 -0.04 14.17 6.47
C THR A 166 0.14 15.00 5.21
N LYS A 167 1.35 15.04 4.64
CA LYS A 167 1.63 15.69 3.34
C LYS A 167 0.82 15.07 2.21
N TRP A 168 0.81 13.74 2.07
CA TRP A 168 0.02 13.06 1.04
C TRP A 168 -1.48 13.29 1.22
N ARG A 169 -1.97 13.36 2.45
CA ARG A 169 -3.38 13.69 2.75
C ARG A 169 -3.70 15.14 2.40
N ALA A 170 -2.81 16.07 2.70
CA ALA A 170 -2.96 17.47 2.31
C ALA A 170 -2.91 17.65 0.80
N PHE A 171 -1.98 16.98 0.12
CA PHE A 171 -1.87 16.96 -1.33
C PHE A 171 -3.13 16.39 -1.99
N LYS A 172 -3.69 15.29 -1.46
CA LYS A 172 -4.99 14.77 -1.91
C LYS A 172 -6.11 15.80 -1.81
N ARG A 173 -6.16 16.57 -0.72
CA ARG A 173 -7.13 17.66 -0.55
C ARG A 173 -6.88 18.80 -1.54
N PHE A 174 -5.61 19.18 -1.72
CA PHE A 174 -5.22 20.16 -2.72
C PHE A 174 -5.71 19.77 -4.10
N LEU A 175 -5.47 18.53 -4.56
CA LEU A 175 -5.96 18.05 -5.87
C LEU A 175 -7.49 18.19 -6.02
N LEU A 176 -8.25 17.87 -4.96
CA LEU A 176 -9.72 17.96 -4.97
C LEU A 176 -10.25 19.40 -4.92
N HIS A 177 -9.56 20.31 -4.26
CA HIS A 177 -9.97 21.72 -4.18
C HIS A 177 -9.50 22.53 -5.39
N PHE A 178 -8.34 22.16 -5.94
CA PHE A 178 -7.75 22.82 -7.10
C PHE A 178 -8.56 22.59 -8.37
N SER A 179 -9.14 21.40 -8.57
CA SER A 179 -10.09 21.18 -9.69
C SER A 179 -11.36 22.04 -9.61
N ASN A 180 -11.73 22.51 -8.41
CA ASN A 180 -12.95 23.31 -8.18
C ASN A 180 -12.73 24.83 -8.25
N MET A 181 -11.50 25.32 -8.43
CA MET A 181 -11.23 26.76 -8.49
C MET A 181 -11.30 27.26 -9.95
N LYS A 182 -12.33 28.07 -10.25
CA LYS A 182 -12.58 28.62 -11.60
C LYS A 182 -11.58 29.70 -12.04
N ASP A 183 -10.89 30.33 -11.10
CA ASP A 183 -10.20 31.61 -11.32
C ASP A 183 -8.66 31.53 -11.24
N TYR A 184 -8.08 30.33 -11.18
CA TYR A 184 -6.62 30.19 -11.22
C TYR A 184 -6.15 30.00 -12.66
N GLU A 185 -5.20 30.84 -13.08
CA GLU A 185 -4.41 30.59 -14.29
C GLU A 185 -3.88 29.15 -14.20
N ILE A 186 -4.38 28.30 -15.09
CA ILE A 186 -4.05 26.88 -15.15
C ILE A 186 -2.53 26.79 -15.10
N PRO A 187 -1.90 26.26 -14.03
CA PRO A 187 -0.48 25.99 -14.05
C PRO A 187 -0.26 25.10 -15.28
N SER A 188 0.74 25.46 -16.10
CA SER A 188 0.93 24.93 -17.45
C SER A 188 0.52 23.45 -17.58
N ILE A 189 -0.09 23.06 -18.70
CA ILE A 189 -0.57 21.69 -18.98
C ILE A 189 0.39 20.58 -18.49
N ILE A 190 1.68 20.86 -18.53
CA ILE A 190 2.80 20.04 -18.04
C ILE A 190 2.69 19.70 -16.55
N VAL A 191 2.34 20.66 -15.69
CA VAL A 191 2.17 20.46 -14.24
C VAL A 191 0.97 19.57 -13.95
N TRP A 192 -0.11 19.72 -14.71
CA TRP A 192 -1.31 18.89 -14.58
C TRP A 192 -1.06 17.44 -14.96
N GLU A 193 -0.31 17.17 -16.03
CA GLU A 193 0.13 15.82 -16.38
C GLU A 193 0.90 15.14 -15.25
N HIS A 194 1.73 15.91 -14.53
CA HIS A 194 2.48 15.40 -13.38
C HIS A 194 1.56 15.04 -12.20
N TYR A 195 0.57 15.89 -11.90
CA TYR A 195 -0.37 15.65 -10.79
C TYR A 195 -1.39 14.56 -11.07
N LEU A 196 -1.81 14.38 -12.33
CA LEU A 196 -2.75 13.35 -12.75
C LEU A 196 -2.27 11.94 -12.41
N VAL A 197 -0.98 11.65 -12.58
CA VAL A 197 -0.40 10.36 -12.20
C VAL A 197 -0.63 10.05 -10.72
N TYR A 198 -0.46 11.04 -9.85
CA TYR A 198 -0.71 10.89 -8.42
C TYR A 198 -2.19 10.86 -8.08
N ALA A 199 -3.03 11.61 -8.78
CA ALA A 199 -4.48 11.60 -8.60
C ALA A 199 -5.07 10.19 -8.86
N ILE A 200 -4.54 9.47 -9.86
CA ILE A 200 -4.90 8.07 -10.13
C ILE A 200 -4.55 7.20 -8.94
N SER A 201 -3.31 7.28 -8.44
CA SER A 201 -2.86 6.47 -7.29
C SER A 201 -3.61 6.80 -5.99
N LEU A 202 -4.05 8.06 -5.81
CA LEU A 202 -4.79 8.53 -4.64
C LEU A 202 -6.31 8.28 -4.74
N GLY A 203 -6.78 7.75 -5.88
CA GLY A 203 -8.19 7.45 -6.14
C GLY A 203 -9.07 8.69 -6.25
N VAL A 204 -8.55 9.78 -6.82
CA VAL A 204 -9.27 11.05 -7.01
C VAL A 204 -9.24 11.57 -8.45
N ALA A 205 -8.64 10.83 -9.39
CA ALA A 205 -8.51 11.26 -10.79
C ALA A 205 -9.85 11.68 -11.43
N ASP A 206 -10.92 10.89 -11.25
CA ASP A 206 -12.23 11.18 -11.85
C ASP A 206 -12.79 12.53 -11.40
N LYS A 207 -12.54 12.93 -10.14
CA LYS A 207 -13.00 14.21 -9.58
C LYS A 207 -12.13 15.40 -9.98
N VAL A 208 -10.91 15.10 -10.43
CA VAL A 208 -9.92 16.11 -10.82
C VAL A 208 -10.01 16.43 -12.31
N ILE A 209 -10.41 15.44 -13.13
CA ILE A 209 -10.58 15.56 -14.58
C ILE A 209 -11.99 16.04 -14.95
N SER A 210 -12.98 15.83 -14.06
CA SER A 210 -14.36 16.30 -14.23
C SER A 210 -14.50 17.79 -13.96
#